data_AF-A0AB38I9F8-F1
#
_entry.id   AF-A0AB38I9F8-F1
#
_cell.length_a   1.000
_cell.length_b   1.000
_cell.length_c   1.000
_cell.angle_alpha   90.00
_cell.angle_beta   90.00
_cell.angle_gamma   90.00
#
_symmetry.space_group_name_H-M   'P 1'
#
loop_
_entity.id
_entity.type
_entity.pdbx_description
1 polymer ?
#
loop_
_entity_poly.entity_id
_entity_poly.type
_entity_poly.pdbx_seq_one_letter_code
_entity_poly.pdbx_strand_id
1 'polypeptide(L)'
;MNGFYAGYFAGGAGNGLAMFVIADGKISGADMAGVSFDGAFGEDEEGKLTGTVSVQVPPGVTVVQGVTAPAQGLTYEVPFVFPMKFDKEPFLELRTPLGNVNVRLQKVRELP
;
A
#
# COMPACT_ATOMS: atom_id res chain seq x y z
N MET A 1 8.76 -13.02 4.69
CA MET A 1 7.87 -11.96 4.18
C MET A 1 6.60 -11.86 4.99
N ASN A 2 6.02 -12.99 5.42
CA ASN A 2 4.85 -12.95 6.29
C ASN A 2 5.12 -12.13 7.57
N GLY A 3 4.14 -11.34 8.02
CA GLY A 3 4.27 -10.50 9.20
C GLY A 3 3.36 -9.28 9.20
N PHE A 4 3.49 -8.50 10.26
CA PHE A 4 2.86 -7.18 10.39
C PHE A 4 3.84 -6.11 9.94
N TYR A 5 3.36 -5.13 9.18
CA TYR A 5 4.15 -4.06 8.60
C TYR A 5 3.52 -2.70 8.90
N ALA A 6 4.36 -1.71 9.21
CA ALA A 6 3.99 -0.30 9.16
C ALA A 6 4.35 0.22 7.77
N GLY A 7 3.38 0.80 7.08
CA GLY A 7 3.59 1.51 5.83
C GLY A 7 3.62 3.01 6.06
N TYR A 8 4.68 3.67 5.60
CA TYR A 8 4.82 5.12 5.61
C TYR A 8 4.67 5.63 4.19
N PHE A 9 3.74 6.55 3.96
CA PHE A 9 3.40 7.06 2.63
C PHE A 9 3.71 8.53 2.53
N ALA A 10 4.23 8.96 1.38
CA ALA A 10 4.39 10.35 1.01
C ALA A 10 3.84 10.57 -0.41
N GLY A 11 2.87 11.47 -0.54
CA GLY A 11 2.33 11.93 -1.81
C GLY A 11 2.56 13.43 -2.00
N GLY A 12 2.06 13.97 -3.12
CA GLY A 12 2.25 15.40 -3.45
C GLY A 12 1.62 16.39 -2.48
N ALA A 13 0.65 15.96 -1.66
CA ALA A 13 -0.09 16.84 -0.76
C ALA A 13 0.07 16.50 0.73
N GLY A 14 0.82 15.44 1.08
CA GLY A 14 0.99 15.05 2.48
C GLY A 14 1.67 13.71 2.68
N ASN A 15 1.58 13.23 3.93
CA ASN A 15 2.08 11.95 4.37
C ASN A 15 1.02 11.19 5.17
N GLY A 16 1.21 9.88 5.30
CA GLY A 16 0.28 9.00 6.01
C GLY A 16 0.96 7.74 6.53
N LEU A 17 0.28 7.06 7.45
CA LEU A 17 0.72 5.80 8.03
C LEU A 17 -0.43 4.79 7.96
N ALA A 18 -0.12 3.56 7.55
CA ALA A 18 -1.07 2.45 7.56
C ALA A 18 -0.42 1.20 8.17
N MET A 19 -1.24 0.29 8.66
CA MET A 19 -0.81 -1.03 9.11
C MET A 19 -1.22 -2.09 8.09
N PHE A 20 -0.31 -3.03 7.85
CA PHE A 20 -0.54 -4.14 6.94
C PHE A 20 -0.23 -5.48 7.60
N VAL A 21 -0.96 -6.49 7.19
CA VAL A 21 -0.60 -7.90 7.32
C VAL A 21 -0.24 -8.41 5.95
N ILE A 22 0.95 -9.00 5.84
CA ILE A 22 1.36 -9.75 4.66
C ILE A 22 1.41 -11.22 5.07
N ALA A 23 0.73 -12.08 4.31
CA ALA A 23 0.69 -13.51 4.55
C ALA A 23 0.37 -14.26 3.26
N ASP A 24 1.17 -15.25 2.91
CA ASP A 24 0.83 -16.27 1.90
C ASP A 24 0.40 -15.67 0.55
N GLY A 25 1.21 -14.73 0.05
CA GLY A 25 0.96 -14.03 -1.23
C GLY A 25 -0.18 -13.01 -1.18
N LYS A 26 -0.68 -12.67 0.01
CA LYS A 26 -1.72 -11.66 0.22
C LYS A 26 -1.22 -10.50 1.05
N ILE A 27 -1.82 -9.35 0.81
CA ILE A 27 -1.66 -8.13 1.60
C ILE A 27 -3.04 -7.62 1.99
N SER A 28 -3.22 -7.28 3.26
CA SER A 28 -4.41 -6.59 3.75
C SER A 28 -3.99 -5.53 4.77
N GLY A 29 -4.66 -4.39 4.81
CA GLY A 29 -4.28 -3.29 5.70
C GLY A 29 -5.32 -2.20 5.81
N ALA A 30 -5.08 -1.28 6.74
CA ALA A 30 -5.90 -0.09 6.93
C ALA A 30 -5.12 1.07 7.56
N ASP A 31 -5.63 2.29 7.39
CA ASP A 31 -5.13 3.50 8.05
C ASP A 31 -6.14 4.13 9.02
N MET A 32 -5.71 5.21 9.68
CA MET A 32 -6.53 5.94 10.67
C MET A 32 -7.71 6.69 10.07
N ALA A 33 -7.71 6.97 8.76
CA ALA A 33 -8.82 7.60 8.06
C ALA A 33 -9.86 6.55 7.60
N GLY A 34 -9.60 5.26 7.84
CA GLY A 34 -10.47 4.16 7.43
C GLY A 34 -10.26 3.74 5.99
N VAL A 35 -9.17 4.17 5.33
CA VAL A 35 -8.79 3.62 4.03
C VAL A 35 -8.38 2.17 4.23
N SER A 36 -8.94 1.26 3.44
CA SER A 36 -8.57 -0.16 3.45
C SER A 36 -7.83 -0.56 2.19
N PHE A 37 -6.98 -1.56 2.34
CA PHE A 37 -6.09 -2.06 1.29
C PHE A 37 -6.20 -3.57 1.27
N ASP A 38 -6.48 -4.17 0.11
CA ASP A 38 -6.53 -5.62 -0.06
C ASP A 38 -5.93 -6.02 -1.39
N GLY A 39 -5.05 -7.01 -1.40
CA GLY A 39 -4.34 -7.39 -2.61
C GLY A 39 -3.71 -8.76 -2.56
N ALA A 40 -3.16 -9.14 -3.71
CA ALA A 40 -2.42 -10.37 -3.88
C ALA A 40 -1.18 -10.13 -4.75
N PHE A 41 -0.17 -10.97 -4.56
CA PHE A 41 1.09 -10.89 -5.29
C PHE A 41 1.75 -12.25 -5.44
N GLY A 42 2.63 -12.34 -6.41
CA GLY A 42 3.49 -13.50 -6.67
C GLY A 42 4.90 -13.05 -7.03
N GLU A 43 5.77 -14.03 -7.25
CA GLU A 43 7.10 -13.82 -7.79
C GLU A 43 7.06 -13.93 -9.32
N ASP A 44 7.68 -12.99 -10.02
CA ASP A 44 7.84 -13.04 -11.49
C ASP A 44 9.09 -13.85 -11.91
N GLU A 45 9.29 -14.00 -13.21
CA GLU A 45 10.44 -14.74 -13.78
C GLU A 45 11.80 -14.12 -13.44
N GLU A 46 11.83 -12.84 -13.03
CA GLU A 46 13.04 -12.10 -12.65
C GLU A 46 13.29 -12.12 -11.14
N GLY A 47 12.46 -12.84 -10.37
CA GLY A 47 12.55 -12.90 -8.92
C GLY A 47 12.12 -11.61 -8.22
N LYS A 48 11.21 -10.83 -8.82
CA LYS A 48 10.58 -9.66 -8.20
C LYS A 48 9.15 -9.99 -7.78
N LEU A 49 8.66 -9.25 -6.80
CA LEU A 49 7.28 -9.34 -6.35
C LEU A 49 6.41 -8.49 -7.25
N THR A 50 5.40 -9.10 -7.87
CA THR A 50 4.44 -8.42 -8.72
C THR A 50 3.03 -8.70 -8.21
N GLY A 51 2.20 -7.67 -8.21
CA GLY A 51 0.85 -7.79 -7.67
C GLY A 51 0.02 -6.54 -7.84
N THR A 52 -1.18 -6.60 -7.29
CA THR A 52 -2.14 -5.50 -7.31
C THR A 52 -2.77 -5.36 -5.93
N VAL A 53 -2.95 -4.11 -5.49
CA VAL A 53 -3.68 -3.75 -4.27
C VAL A 53 -4.90 -2.92 -4.64
N SER A 54 -6.07 -3.36 -4.21
CA SER A 54 -7.30 -2.58 -4.19
C SER A 54 -7.29 -1.64 -3.00
N VAL A 55 -7.51 -0.36 -3.25
CA VAL A 55 -7.59 0.69 -2.24
C VAL A 55 -9.02 1.18 -2.17
N GLN A 56 -9.64 1.13 -1.00
CA GLN A 56 -10.99 1.64 -0.75
C GLN A 56 -10.91 2.83 0.20
N VAL A 57 -11.30 4.00 -0.29
CA VAL A 57 -11.25 5.27 0.42
C VAL A 57 -12.69 5.64 0.84
N PRO A 58 -12.95 5.86 2.14
CA PRO A 58 -14.25 6.29 2.60
C PRO A 58 -14.67 7.66 2.04
N PRO A 59 -15.97 7.97 1.99
CA PRO A 59 -16.46 9.27 1.56
C PRO A 59 -15.81 10.45 2.30
N GLY A 60 -15.41 11.49 1.55
CA GLY A 60 -14.88 12.73 2.13
C GLY A 60 -13.45 12.65 2.68
N VAL A 61 -12.80 11.48 2.64
CA VAL A 61 -11.39 11.34 3.03
C VAL A 61 -10.48 11.91 1.92
N THR A 62 -9.50 12.72 2.32
CA THR A 62 -8.44 13.22 1.41
C THR A 62 -7.21 12.34 1.54
N VAL A 63 -6.78 11.73 0.44
CA VAL A 63 -5.57 10.89 0.39
C VAL A 63 -4.31 11.73 0.25
N VAL A 64 -3.13 11.14 0.49
CA VAL A 64 -1.82 11.83 0.47
C VAL A 64 -1.45 12.47 -0.87
N GLN A 65 -2.10 12.07 -1.96
CA GLN A 65 -2.00 12.69 -3.29
C GLN A 65 -2.75 14.03 -3.38
N GLY A 66 -3.62 14.35 -2.41
CA GLY A 66 -4.43 15.57 -2.37
C GLY A 66 -5.83 15.43 -2.96
N VAL A 67 -6.23 14.21 -3.33
CA VAL A 67 -7.56 13.92 -3.87
C VAL A 67 -8.52 13.60 -2.75
N THR A 68 -9.69 14.24 -2.74
CA THR A 68 -10.77 13.92 -1.80
C THR A 68 -11.77 12.97 -2.44
N ALA A 69 -12.09 11.86 -1.76
CA ALA A 69 -13.09 10.91 -2.23
C ALA A 69 -14.50 11.54 -2.29
N PRO A 70 -15.31 11.21 -3.32
CA PRO A 70 -16.67 11.72 -3.45
C PRO A 70 -17.61 11.10 -2.39
N ALA A 71 -18.87 11.51 -2.38
CA ALA A 71 -19.85 11.09 -1.37
C ALA A 71 -20.10 9.57 -1.30
N GLN A 72 -19.87 8.86 -2.40
CA GLN A 72 -19.96 7.40 -2.48
C GLN A 72 -18.65 6.67 -2.11
N GLY A 73 -17.59 7.39 -1.75
CA GLY A 73 -16.25 6.84 -1.58
C GLY A 73 -15.54 6.65 -2.92
N LEU A 74 -14.34 6.07 -2.86
CA LEU A 74 -13.52 5.82 -4.05
C LEU A 74 -12.80 4.48 -3.91
N THR A 75 -12.89 3.65 -4.93
CA THR A 75 -12.10 2.41 -5.03
C THR A 75 -11.21 2.46 -6.27
N TYR A 76 -9.94 2.08 -6.12
CA TYR A 76 -9.01 1.98 -7.24
C TYR A 76 -7.95 0.91 -7.02
N GLU A 77 -7.40 0.39 -8.11
CA GLU A 77 -6.33 -0.61 -8.09
C GLU A 77 -4.95 0.04 -8.26
N VAL A 78 -3.96 -0.50 -7.55
CA VAL A 78 -2.56 -0.09 -7.64
C VAL A 78 -1.70 -1.31 -7.98
N PRO A 79 -1.24 -1.44 -9.24
CA PRO A 79 -0.26 -2.46 -9.59
C PRO A 79 1.11 -2.07 -9.00
N PHE A 80 1.90 -3.07 -8.60
CA PHE A 80 3.24 -2.84 -8.10
C PHE A 80 4.23 -3.90 -8.58
N VAL A 81 5.50 -3.50 -8.62
CA VAL A 81 6.65 -4.36 -8.86
C VAL A 81 7.72 -3.99 -7.83
N PHE A 82 8.01 -4.88 -6.89
CA PHE A 82 8.95 -4.63 -5.80
C PHE A 82 10.09 -5.65 -5.77
N PRO A 83 11.28 -5.28 -5.30
CA PRO A 83 12.33 -6.25 -5.03
C PRO A 83 11.94 -7.19 -3.88
N MET A 84 12.48 -8.41 -3.84
CA MET A 84 12.20 -9.38 -2.77
C MET A 84 12.55 -8.87 -1.36
N LYS A 85 13.50 -7.94 -1.25
CA LYS A 85 13.92 -7.29 0.00
C LYS A 85 13.35 -5.88 0.14
N PHE A 86 12.11 -5.67 -0.29
CA PHE A 86 11.43 -4.37 -0.27
C PHE A 86 11.46 -3.67 1.11
N ASP A 87 11.52 -4.43 2.21
CA ASP A 87 11.55 -3.89 3.57
C ASP A 87 12.89 -3.25 3.95
N LYS A 88 13.91 -3.39 3.10
CA LYS A 88 15.23 -2.77 3.23
C LYS A 88 15.39 -1.53 2.37
N GLU A 89 14.47 -1.28 1.44
CA GLU A 89 14.51 -0.10 0.59
C GLU A 89 14.16 1.16 1.41
N PRO A 90 14.80 2.30 1.13
CA PRO A 90 14.46 3.57 1.79
C PRO A 90 13.04 4.01 1.45
N PHE A 91 12.62 3.75 0.22
CA PHE A 91 11.25 3.87 -0.28
C PHE A 91 11.08 3.07 -1.57
N LEU A 92 9.83 2.79 -1.92
CA LEU A 92 9.37 2.19 -3.15
C LEU A 92 8.44 3.20 -3.82
N GLU A 93 8.61 3.45 -5.11
CA GLU A 93 7.70 4.31 -5.85
C GLU A 93 6.49 3.50 -6.34
N LEU A 94 5.29 4.00 -6.04
CA LEU A 94 4.02 3.47 -6.53
C LEU A 94 3.37 4.48 -7.47
N ARG A 95 2.92 3.99 -8.62
CA ARG A 95 2.09 4.77 -9.55
C ARG A 95 0.64 4.39 -9.34
N THR A 96 -0.15 5.34 -8.85
CA THR A 96 -1.59 5.15 -8.65
C THR A 96 -2.38 5.94 -9.68
N PRO A 97 -3.66 5.60 -9.92
CA PRO A 97 -4.54 6.43 -10.75
C PRO A 97 -4.69 7.87 -10.26
N LEU A 98 -4.36 8.15 -9.00
CA LEU A 98 -4.48 9.47 -8.37
C LEU A 98 -3.14 10.24 -8.33
N GLY A 99 -2.06 9.66 -8.86
CA GLY A 99 -0.72 10.22 -8.81
C GLY A 99 0.29 9.31 -8.09
N ASN A 100 1.56 9.73 -8.09
CA ASN A 100 2.64 8.95 -7.51
C ASN A 100 2.64 9.03 -5.99
N VAL A 101 3.03 7.93 -5.36
CA VAL A 101 3.21 7.81 -3.91
C VAL A 101 4.52 7.08 -3.63
N ASN A 102 5.33 7.62 -2.73
CA ASN A 102 6.46 6.88 -2.18
C ASN A 102 6.01 6.14 -0.93
N VAL A 103 6.31 4.85 -0.85
CA VAL A 103 6.00 4.01 0.32
C VAL A 103 7.26 3.39 0.91
N ARG A 104 7.35 3.34 2.23
CA ARG A 104 8.31 2.48 2.93
C ARG A 104 7.53 1.49 3.78
N LEU A 105 7.78 0.19 3.58
CA LEU A 105 7.19 -0.87 4.38
C LEU A 105 8.23 -1.37 5.38
N GLN A 106 7.96 -1.20 6.66
CA GLN A 106 8.82 -1.68 7.73
C GLN A 106 8.13 -2.83 8.47
N LYS A 107 8.78 -3.99 8.51
CA LYS A 107 8.29 -5.10 9.32
C LYS A 107 8.33 -4.73 10.80
N VAL A 108 7.18 -4.85 11.46
CA VAL A 108 7.00 -4.57 12.89
C VAL A 108 7.20 -5.84 13.71
N ARG A 109 6.60 -6.95 13.28
CA ARG A 109 6.72 -8.27 13.94
C ARG A 109 6.32 -9.42 13.02
N GLU A 110 6.68 -10.62 13.42
CA GLU A 110 6.21 -11.87 12.80
C GLU A 110 4.73 -12.16 13.13
N LEU A 111 4.09 -12.96 12.27
CA LEU A 111 2.85 -13.66 12.60
C LEU A 111 3.12 -14.74 13.68
N PRO A 112 2.11 -15.11 14.49
CA PRO A 112 2.20 -16.24 15.40
C PRO A 112 2.46 -17.58 14.69
#